data_AF-A0A7C3WEV0-F1
#
_entry.id   AF-A0A7C3WEV0-F1
#
_cell.length_a   1.000
_cell.length_b   1.000
_cell.length_c   1.000
_cell.angle_alpha   90.00
_cell.angle_beta   90.00
_cell.angle_gamma   90.00
#
_symmetry.space_group_name_H-M   'P 1'
#
loop_
_entity.id
_entity.type
_entity.pdbx_description
1 polymer ?
#
loop_
_entity_poly.entity_id
_entity_poly.type
_entity_poly.pdbx_seq_one_letter_code
_entity_poly.pdbx_strand_id
1 'polypeptide(L)'
;MAFACDNCGKTAISGRSQRHGRGVAGKRWKKRAQMTIKVFKPNLQKIAVVVSGKRMSLKLCAKCLKKFRGKGKLQSFPNAILG
;
A
#
# COMPACT_ATOMS: atom_id res chain seq x y z
N MET A 1 5.11 2.82 -15.71
CA MET A 1 5.56 2.89 -14.29
C MET A 1 4.52 2.21 -13.40
N ALA A 2 4.82 1.03 -12.87
CA ALA A 2 3.88 0.31 -12.01
C ALA A 2 3.75 0.99 -10.64
N PHE A 3 2.53 1.22 -10.15
CA PHE A 3 2.27 1.64 -8.76
C PHE A 3 2.42 0.44 -7.81
N ALA A 4 3.62 -0.11 -7.78
CA ALA A 4 3.99 -1.24 -6.94
C ALA A 4 4.98 -0.80 -5.86
N CYS A 5 5.03 -1.53 -4.75
CA CYS A 5 6.08 -1.37 -3.75
C CYS A 5 7.32 -2.16 -4.18
N ASP A 6 8.46 -1.49 -4.31
CA ASP A 6 9.69 -2.11 -4.82
C ASP A 6 10.18 -3.28 -3.94
N ASN A 7 9.88 -3.26 -2.65
CA ASN A 7 10.32 -4.32 -1.73
C ASN A 7 9.35 -5.51 -1.60
N CYS A 8 8.05 -5.33 -1.86
CA CYS A 8 7.06 -6.41 -1.58
C CYS A 8 6.04 -6.61 -2.70
N GLY A 9 6.20 -5.91 -3.83
CA GLY A 9 5.33 -6.05 -4.99
C GLY A 9 3.88 -5.61 -4.78
N LYS A 10 3.53 -4.99 -3.64
CA LYS A 10 2.13 -4.60 -3.37
C LYS A 10 1.61 -3.64 -4.43
N THR A 11 0.55 -4.07 -5.10
CA THR A 11 -0.17 -3.32 -6.13
C THR A 11 -1.53 -2.85 -5.62
N ALA A 12 -2.25 -2.12 -6.46
CA ALA A 12 -3.63 -1.75 -6.20
C ALA A 12 -4.53 -2.99 -6.24
N ILE A 13 -5.46 -3.07 -5.29
CA ILE A 13 -6.44 -4.16 -5.20
C ILE A 13 -7.81 -3.56 -5.51
N SER A 14 -8.58 -4.22 -6.36
CA SER A 14 -9.99 -3.90 -6.56
C SER A 14 -10.83 -4.53 -5.44
N GLY A 15 -11.72 -3.74 -4.84
CA GLY A 15 -12.77 -4.26 -3.99
C GLY A 15 -14.08 -3.54 -4.24
N ARG A 16 -15.05 -3.73 -3.35
CA ARG A 16 -16.38 -3.15 -3.48
C ARG A 16 -16.68 -2.27 -2.27
N SER A 17 -17.36 -1.16 -2.51
CA SER A 17 -18.00 -0.40 -1.45
C SER A 17 -19.12 -1.26 -0.85
N GLN A 18 -19.02 -1.58 0.43
CA GLN A 18 -20.01 -2.34 1.19
C GLN A 18 -20.77 -1.42 2.13
N ARG A 19 -21.99 -1.82 2.51
CA ARG A 19 -22.80 -1.09 3.49
C ARG A 19 -22.63 -1.67 4.89
N HIS A 20 -22.91 -0.85 5.89
CA HIS A 20 -23.04 -1.29 7.28
C HIS A 20 -24.14 -2.37 7.43
N GLY A 21 -23.92 -3.24 8.42
CA GLY A 21 -24.79 -4.37 8.74
C GLY A 21 -26.21 -3.97 9.19
N ARG A 22 -27.06 -4.97 9.37
CA ARG A 22 -28.49 -4.79 9.67
C ARG A 22 -28.67 -4.13 11.06
N GLY A 23 -29.35 -2.99 11.12
CA GLY A 23 -29.72 -2.32 12.38
C GLY A 23 -29.46 -0.81 12.42
N VAL A 24 -28.50 -0.29 11.65
CA VAL A 24 -28.04 1.11 11.80
C VAL A 24 -28.86 2.16 11.03
N ALA A 25 -29.79 1.77 10.14
CA ALA A 25 -30.57 2.71 9.31
C ALA A 25 -31.88 2.12 8.75
N GLY A 26 -32.63 1.38 9.57
CA GLY A 26 -34.02 0.98 9.30
C GLY A 26 -34.31 0.27 7.97
N LYS A 27 -33.32 -0.40 7.35
CA LYS A 27 -33.40 -1.02 5.99
C LYS A 27 -33.77 -0.06 4.84
N ARG A 28 -34.20 1.18 5.09
CA ARG A 28 -34.57 2.21 4.07
C ARG A 28 -33.38 2.56 3.16
N TRP A 29 -32.17 2.52 3.69
CA TRP A 29 -30.94 2.81 2.94
C TRP A 29 -30.43 1.63 2.08
N LYS A 30 -31.03 0.43 2.20
CA LYS A 30 -30.62 -0.77 1.45
C LYS A 30 -30.94 -0.67 -0.05
N LYS A 31 -31.83 0.22 -0.48
CA LYS A 31 -32.11 0.42 -1.91
C LYS A 31 -31.40 1.65 -2.51
N ARG A 32 -30.89 2.58 -1.69
CA ARG A 32 -30.28 3.85 -2.17
C ARG A 32 -28.77 3.82 -2.38
N ALA A 33 -28.00 3.16 -1.52
CA ALA A 33 -26.53 3.17 -1.64
C ALA A 33 -25.99 2.07 -2.60
N GLN A 34 -25.76 2.39 -3.87
CA GLN A 34 -25.28 1.42 -4.86
C GLN A 34 -23.95 0.76 -4.45
N MET A 35 -23.80 -0.54 -4.75
CA MET A 35 -22.49 -1.20 -4.63
C MET A 35 -21.60 -0.74 -5.79
N THR A 36 -20.61 0.09 -5.48
CA THR A 36 -19.65 0.60 -6.46
C THR A 36 -18.30 -0.11 -6.33
N ILE A 37 -17.62 -0.31 -7.45
CA ILE A 37 -16.25 -0.83 -7.47
C ILE A 37 -15.32 0.26 -6.94
N LYS A 38 -14.46 -0.08 -5.98
CA LYS A 38 -13.45 0.81 -5.42
C LYS A 38 -12.07 0.20 -5.61
N VAL A 39 -11.15 0.99 -6.13
CA VAL A 39 -9.73 0.61 -6.23
C VAL A 39 -9.00 1.09 -4.98
N PHE A 40 -8.43 0.16 -4.24
CA PHE A 40 -7.60 0.42 -3.06
C PHE A 40 -6.14 0.55 -3.49
N LYS A 41 -5.64 1.78 -3.53
CA LYS A 41 -4.24 2.06 -3.86
C LYS A 41 -3.34 1.78 -2.65
N PRO A 42 -2.15 1.17 -2.85
CA PRO A 42 -1.18 1.05 -1.78
C PRO A 42 -0.66 2.43 -1.37
N ASN A 43 -0.45 2.63 -0.06
CA ASN A 43 0.21 3.84 0.45
C ASN A 43 1.72 3.73 0.20
N LEU A 44 2.16 4.20 -0.97
CA LEU A 44 3.55 4.22 -1.42
C LEU A 44 4.17 5.59 -1.14
N GLN A 45 5.36 5.59 -0.53
CA GLN A 45 6.15 6.79 -0.26
C GLN A 45 7.52 6.65 -0.91
N LYS A 46 8.02 7.75 -1.50
CA LYS A 46 9.36 7.80 -2.11
C LYS A 46 10.40 8.08 -1.03
N ILE A 47 11.48 7.31 -1.02
CA ILE A 47 12.52 7.38 0.00
C ILE A 47 13.88 7.19 -0.64
N ALA A 48 14.85 8.01 -0.24
CA ALA A 48 16.24 7.84 -0.60
C ALA A 48 16.87 6.76 0.29
N VAL A 49 17.44 5.73 -0.34
CA VAL A 49 18.11 4.64 0.36
C VAL A 49 19.43 4.32 -0.34
N VAL A 50 20.43 3.95 0.46
CA VAL A 50 21.70 3.46 -0.08
C VAL A 50 21.58 1.96 -0.31
N VAL A 51 21.58 1.57 -1.58
CA VAL A 51 21.61 0.16 -2.01
C VAL A 51 23.01 -0.09 -2.56
N SER A 52 23.78 -0.96 -1.90
CA SER A 52 25.12 -1.36 -2.37
C SER A 52 26.06 -0.18 -2.69
N GLY A 53 26.10 0.81 -1.78
CA GLY A 53 26.95 2.00 -1.90
C GLY A 53 26.39 3.10 -2.82
N LYS A 54 25.30 2.86 -3.55
CA LYS A 54 24.67 3.86 -4.44
C LYS A 54 23.38 4.41 -3.80
N ARG A 55 23.23 5.73 -3.81
CA ARG A 55 22.00 6.41 -3.37
C ARG A 55 20.92 6.28 -4.44
N MET A 56 19.80 5.66 -4.09
CA MET A 56 18.68 5.41 -4.98
C MET A 56 17.35 5.81 -4.35
N SER A 57 16.40 6.27 -5.17
CA SER A 57 15.03 6.54 -4.72
C SER A 57 14.14 5.31 -4.93
N LEU A 58 13.59 4.76 -3.85
CA LEU A 58 12.65 3.63 -3.88
C LEU A 58 11.25 4.06 -3.44
N LYS A 59 10.23 3.43 -4.01
CA LYS A 59 8.82 3.55 -3.62
C LYS A 59 8.47 2.42 -2.66
N LEU A 60 8.34 2.74 -1.39
CA LEU A 60 8.05 1.76 -0.33
C LEU A 60 6.66 1.94 0.26
N CYS A 61 6.00 0.83 0.57
CA CYS A 61 4.74 0.85 1.30
C CYS A 61 4.94 1.12 2.79
N ALA A 62 3.92 1.69 3.44
CA ALA A 62 3.95 1.98 4.89
C ALA A 62 4.33 0.78 5.78
N LYS A 63 3.94 -0.46 5.42
CA LYS A 63 4.32 -1.67 6.20
C LYS A 63 5.83 -1.96 6.10
N CYS A 64 6.42 -1.82 4.92
CA CYS A 64 7.86 -2.03 4.73
C CYS A 64 8.64 -0.94 5.45
N LEU A 65 8.18 0.30 5.33
CA LEU A 65 8.70 1.45 6.05
C LEU A 65 8.76 1.25 7.56
N LYS A 66 7.66 0.81 8.17
CA LYS A 66 7.59 0.51 9.59
C LYS A 66 8.62 -0.58 9.97
N LYS A 67 8.73 -1.64 9.17
CA LYS A 67 9.70 -2.73 9.40
C LYS A 67 11.15 -2.25 9.33
N PHE A 68 11.48 -1.36 8.38
CA PHE A 68 12.84 -0.86 8.23
C PHE A 68 13.22 0.14 9.31
N ARG A 69 12.30 1.03 9.71
CA ARG A 69 12.49 1.91 10.87
C ARG A 69 12.73 1.12 12.15
N GLY A 70 11.91 0.11 12.43
CA GLY A 70 12.05 -0.69 13.65
C GLY A 70 13.31 -1.57 13.71
N LYS A 71 13.95 -1.86 12.58
CA LYS A 71 15.18 -2.66 12.51
C LYS A 71 16.46 -1.83 12.34
N GLY A 72 16.35 -0.50 12.25
CA GLY A 72 17.48 0.38 11.93
C GLY A 72 18.06 0.22 10.51
N LYS A 73 17.42 -0.59 9.64
CA LYS A 73 17.96 -1.00 8.32
C LYS A 73 17.61 -0.06 7.17
N LEU A 74 17.25 1.20 7.46
CA LEU A 74 16.92 2.15 6.39
C LEU A 74 18.14 2.55 5.54
N GLN A 75 19.36 2.27 6.00
CA GLN A 75 20.59 2.75 5.37
C GLN A 75 21.34 1.70 4.54
N SER A 76 20.97 0.42 4.61
CA SER A 76 21.65 -0.63 3.85
C SER A 76 20.69 -1.75 3.46
N PHE A 77 20.24 -1.72 2.21
CA PHE A 77 19.60 -2.90 1.62
C PHE A 77 20.70 -3.79 1.00
N PRO A 78 20.92 -5.01 1.52
CA PRO A 78 21.69 -6.00 0.79
C PRO A 78 20.89 -6.34 -0.47
N ASN A 79 21.51 -6.15 -1.64
CA ASN A 79 20.96 -6.36 -2.99
C ASN A 79 19.67 -7.19 -3.02
N ALA A 80 18.52 -6.51 -2.98
CA ALA A 80 17.23 -7.15 -3.15
C ALA A 80 16.55 -6.49 -4.35
N ILE A 81 16.84 -7.08 -5.51
CA ILE A 81 15.97 -7.16 -6.69
C ILE A 81 15.49 -5.80 -7.17
N LEU A 82 16.36 -5.12 -7.92
CA LEU A 82 15.94 -4.09 -8.89
C LEU A 82 15.74 -4.82 -10.22
N GLY A 83 14.58 -5.46 -10.36
CA GLY A 83 14.03 -5.97 -11.60
C GLY A 83 12.61 -5.47 -11.73
#